data_AF-A0A7C7PPF8-F1
#
_entry.id   AF-A0A7C7PPF8-F1
#
_cell.length_a   1.000
_cell.length_b   1.000
_cell.length_c   1.000
_cell.angle_alpha   90.00
_cell.angle_beta   90.00
_cell.angle_gamma   90.00
#
_symmetry.space_group_name_H-M   'P 1'
#
loop_
_entity.id
_entity.type
_entity.pdbx_description
1 polymer ?
#
loop_
_entity_poly.entity_id
_entity_poly.type
_entity_poly.pdbx_seq_one_letter_code
_entity_poly.pdbx_strand_id
1 'polypeptide(L)'
;MIPYSFQQIDEDDIKEVEEVLKSPFLTQGPKVKEFEENLAKKIKAKYVVTFSSGTSALLALYFSGNFLDFSVDWRDLKHHGVVRRGDCIRYVGR
;
A
#
# COMPACT_ATOMS: atom_id res chain seq x y z
N MET A 1 3.40 -31.15 9.43
CA MET A 1 2.69 -30.11 8.64
C MET A 1 3.68 -28.97 8.40
N ILE A 2 3.93 -28.58 7.14
CA ILE A 2 4.85 -27.48 6.80
C ILE A 2 3.99 -26.28 6.37
N PRO A 3 4.16 -25.09 6.99
CA PRO A 3 3.36 -23.92 6.65
C PRO A 3 3.73 -23.36 5.26
N TYR A 4 2.73 -22.88 4.52
CA TYR A 4 2.90 -22.28 3.18
C TYR A 4 3.71 -20.97 3.22
N SER A 5 3.53 -20.18 4.28
CA SER A 5 4.26 -18.93 4.52
C SER A 5 4.39 -18.68 6.02
N PHE A 6 5.50 -18.08 6.42
CA PHE A 6 5.72 -17.59 7.77
C PHE A 6 6.16 -16.12 7.71
N GLN A 7 5.61 -15.28 8.57
CA GLN A 7 6.04 -13.90 8.69
C GLN A 7 7.33 -13.86 9.50
N GLN A 8 8.42 -13.39 8.90
CA GLN A 8 9.63 -13.10 9.65
C GLN A 8 9.47 -11.69 10.25
N ILE A 9 9.44 -11.61 11.58
CA ILE A 9 9.39 -10.38 12.36
C ILE A 9 10.51 -10.50 13.39
N ASP A 10 11.47 -9.59 13.34
CA ASP A 10 12.64 -9.59 14.20
C ASP A 10 12.45 -8.61 15.38
N GLU A 11 13.31 -8.67 16.40
CA GLU A 11 13.18 -7.80 17.58
C GLU A 11 13.29 -6.30 17.24
N ASP A 12 14.03 -5.96 16.20
CA ASP A 12 14.19 -4.58 15.75
C ASP A 12 12.89 -4.03 15.15
N ASP A 13 12.11 -4.87 14.46
CA ASP A 13 10.77 -4.48 13.97
C ASP A 13 9.83 -4.14 15.14
N ILE A 14 9.92 -4.91 16.24
CA ILE A 14 9.09 -4.71 17.44
C ILE A 14 9.45 -3.38 18.11
N LYS A 15 10.75 -3.10 18.28
CA LYS A 15 11.21 -1.85 18.89
C LYS A 15 10.76 -0.64 18.10
N GLU A 16 10.89 -0.68 16.78
CA GLU A 16 10.49 0.41 15.91
C GLU A 16 8.97 0.69 16.02
N VAL A 17 8.15 -0.38 16.07
CA VAL A 17 6.70 -0.24 16.30
C VAL A 17 6.40 0.33 17.69
N GLU A 18 7.11 -0.11 18.73
CA GLU A 18 6.95 0.41 20.08
C GLU A 18 7.26 1.92 20.16
N GLU A 19 8.32 2.37 19.48
CA GLU A 19 8.66 3.79 19.37
C GLU A 19 7.55 4.59 18.68
N VAL A 20 7.00 4.08 17.56
CA VAL A 20 5.89 4.74 16.85
C VAL A 20 4.64 4.82 17.73
N LEU A 21 4.31 3.74 18.46
CA LEU A 21 3.15 3.69 19.35
C LEU A 21 3.25 4.67 20.54
N LYS A 22 4.47 4.94 21.02
CA LYS A 22 4.73 5.95 22.07
C LYS A 22 4.84 7.37 21.53
N SER A 23 4.92 7.54 20.21
CA SER A 23 5.00 8.85 19.56
C SER A 23 3.63 9.53 19.44
N PRO A 24 3.58 10.86 19.23
CA PRO A 24 2.32 11.58 19.06
C PRO A 24 1.65 11.37 17.68
N PHE A 25 2.29 10.66 16.74
CA PHE A 25 1.81 10.50 15.37
C PHE A 25 1.68 9.03 14.98
N LEU A 26 0.43 8.53 14.90
CA LEU A 26 0.15 7.12 14.61
C LEU A 26 -0.18 6.84 13.14
N THR A 27 -0.83 7.75 12.44
CA THR A 27 -1.38 7.50 11.09
C THR A 27 -0.64 8.27 10.01
N GLN A 28 -0.35 9.55 10.26
CA GLN A 28 0.43 10.41 9.38
C GLN A 28 1.49 11.08 10.24
N GLY A 29 2.72 10.63 10.07
CA GLY A 29 3.82 11.03 10.92
C GLY A 29 5.15 11.10 10.17
N PRO A 30 6.17 11.69 10.79
CA PRO A 30 7.50 11.84 10.18
C PRO A 30 8.13 10.50 9.77
N LYS A 31 7.80 9.42 10.47
CA LYS A 31 8.28 8.05 10.18
C LYS A 31 7.87 7.54 8.79
N VAL A 32 6.71 7.96 8.28
CA VAL A 32 6.27 7.62 6.91
C VAL A 32 7.22 8.28 5.88
N LYS A 33 7.54 9.55 6.08
CA LYS A 33 8.44 10.29 5.20
C LYS A 33 9.86 9.74 5.23
N GLU A 34 10.35 9.41 6.43
CA GLU A 34 11.65 8.76 6.60
C GLU A 34 11.71 7.42 5.84
N PHE A 35 10.65 6.61 5.97
CA PHE A 35 10.54 5.34 5.25
C PHE A 35 10.54 5.54 3.72
N GLU A 36 9.80 6.53 3.21
CA GLU A 36 9.77 6.87 1.77
C GLU A 36 11.15 7.31 1.25
N GLU A 37 11.85 8.16 1.98
CA GLU A 37 13.19 8.64 1.61
C GLU A 37 14.22 7.49 1.61
N ASN A 38 14.19 6.64 2.63
CA ASN A 38 15.08 5.49 2.73
C ASN A 38 14.78 4.46 1.64
N LEU A 39 13.50 4.23 1.35
CA LEU A 39 13.08 3.34 0.28
C LEU A 39 13.50 3.88 -1.08
N ALA A 40 13.31 5.18 -1.35
CA ALA A 40 13.73 5.85 -2.58
C ALA A 40 15.24 5.71 -2.82
N LYS A 41 16.06 5.92 -1.78
CA LYS A 41 17.52 5.70 -1.84
C LYS A 41 17.87 4.25 -2.15
N LYS A 42 17.19 3.29 -1.50
CA LYS A 42 17.43 1.86 -1.68
C LYS A 42 17.12 1.38 -3.09
N ILE A 43 15.99 1.80 -3.66
CA ILE A 43 15.56 1.39 -5.01
C ILE A 43 16.03 2.33 -6.12
N LYS A 44 16.73 3.41 -5.79
CA LYS A 44 17.18 4.47 -6.71
C LYS A 44 16.05 5.09 -7.54
N ALA A 45 14.88 5.28 -6.92
CA ALA A 45 13.75 5.94 -7.55
C ALA A 45 13.77 7.46 -7.28
N LYS A 46 13.27 8.23 -8.24
CA LYS A 46 13.16 9.70 -8.11
C LYS A 46 12.03 10.12 -7.16
N TYR A 47 10.95 9.34 -7.13
CA TYR A 47 9.78 9.57 -6.28
C TYR A 47 9.28 8.23 -5.73
N VAL A 48 8.89 8.23 -4.46
CA VAL A 48 8.29 7.08 -3.76
C VAL A 48 7.13 7.60 -2.94
N VAL A 49 6.00 6.89 -3.01
CA VAL A 49 4.81 7.16 -2.19
C VAL A 49 4.35 5.83 -1.61
N THR A 50 4.08 5.83 -0.32
CA THR A 50 3.69 4.63 0.43
C THR A 50 2.19 4.60 0.67
N PHE A 51 1.62 3.40 0.65
CA PHE A 51 0.19 3.15 0.79
C PHE A 51 -0.04 2.06 1.83
N SER A 52 -1.25 2.00 2.38
CA SER A 52 -1.65 0.98 3.36
C SER A 52 -1.65 -0.45 2.80
N SER A 53 -1.72 -0.61 1.48
CA SER A 53 -1.68 -1.92 0.82
C SER A 53 -1.23 -1.81 -0.64
N GLY A 54 -0.80 -2.95 -1.20
CA GLY A 54 -0.50 -3.07 -2.64
C GLY A 54 -1.71 -2.81 -3.54
N THR A 55 -2.93 -3.15 -3.08
CA THR A 55 -4.17 -2.87 -3.83
C THR A 55 -4.39 -1.36 -3.97
N SER A 56 -4.22 -0.61 -2.88
CA SER A 56 -4.38 0.85 -2.87
C SER A 56 -3.32 1.54 -3.73
N ALA A 57 -2.07 1.08 -3.66
CA ALA A 57 -0.99 1.59 -4.50
C ALA A 57 -1.29 1.39 -5.99
N LEU A 58 -1.78 0.21 -6.35
CA LEU A 58 -2.12 -0.09 -7.73
C LEU A 58 -3.33 0.71 -8.21
N LEU A 59 -4.37 0.82 -7.38
CA LEU A 59 -5.53 1.66 -7.70
C LEU A 59 -5.13 3.12 -7.93
N ALA A 60 -4.26 3.68 -7.09
CA ALA A 60 -3.74 5.03 -7.26
C ALA A 60 -2.95 5.20 -8.57
N LEU A 61 -2.20 4.18 -9.01
CA LEU A 61 -1.53 4.19 -10.31
C LEU A 61 -2.54 4.22 -11.47
N TYR A 62 -3.57 3.37 -11.42
CA TYR A 62 -4.60 3.35 -12.45
C TYR A 62 -5.38 4.67 -12.55
N PHE A 63 -5.70 5.29 -11.41
CA PHE A 63 -6.33 6.62 -11.38
C PHE A 63 -5.41 7.71 -11.90
N SER A 64 -4.14 7.73 -11.48
CA SER A 64 -3.20 8.79 -11.89
C SER A 64 -2.78 8.72 -13.36
N GLY A 65 -2.70 7.51 -13.91
CA GLY A 65 -2.43 7.29 -15.33
C GLY A 65 -3.64 7.44 -16.25
N ASN A 66 -4.82 7.82 -15.72
CA ASN A 66 -6.07 7.96 -16.47
C ASN A 66 -6.48 6.67 -17.20
N PHE A 67 -6.07 5.51 -16.69
CA PHE A 67 -6.30 4.19 -17.30
C PHE A 67 -7.66 3.58 -16.94
N LEU A 68 -8.35 4.13 -15.94
CA LEU A 68 -9.73 3.77 -15.61
C LEU A 68 -10.65 4.89 -16.05
N ASP A 69 -11.40 4.65 -17.11
CA ASP A 69 -12.67 5.35 -17.30
C ASP A 69 -13.61 4.92 -16.17
N PHE A 70 -14.38 5.85 -15.58
CA PHE A 70 -15.22 5.58 -14.41
C PHE A 70 -16.32 4.51 -14.67
N SER A 71 -16.44 4.06 -15.93
CA SER A 71 -17.34 3.01 -16.39
C SER A 71 -16.76 1.58 -16.31
N VAL A 72 -15.54 1.34 -15.80
CA VAL A 72 -15.02 -0.04 -15.71
C VAL A 72 -15.88 -0.88 -14.76
N ASP A 73 -16.71 -1.75 -15.35
CA ASP A 73 -17.48 -2.75 -14.62
C ASP A 73 -16.52 -3.79 -14.02
N TRP A 74 -16.71 -4.11 -12.74
CA TRP A 74 -15.92 -5.10 -12.00
C TRP A 74 -15.91 -6.49 -12.65
N ARG A 75 -16.80 -6.73 -13.62
CA ARG A 75 -16.89 -7.96 -14.41
C ARG A 75 -15.72 -8.10 -15.39
N ASP A 76 -15.22 -7.01 -15.97
CA ASP A 76 -14.13 -7.06 -16.95
C ASP A 76 -12.75 -7.27 -16.30
N LEU A 77 -12.57 -6.81 -15.06
CA LEU A 77 -11.32 -6.97 -14.32
C LEU A 77 -11.03 -8.40 -13.85
N LYS A 78 -11.99 -9.34 -13.97
CA LYS A 78 -11.76 -10.76 -13.66
C LYS A 78 -10.70 -11.41 -14.55
N HIS A 79 -10.49 -10.89 -15.76
CA HIS A 79 -9.60 -11.51 -16.74
C HIS A 79 -8.11 -11.15 -16.54
N HIS A 80 -7.80 -10.13 -15.74
CA HIS A 80 -6.42 -9.62 -15.58
C HIS A 80 -5.73 -10.04 -14.27
N GLY A 81 -6.34 -10.88 -13.43
CA GLY A 81 -5.68 -11.49 -12.27
C GLY A 81 -5.33 -10.53 -11.11
N VAL A 82 -5.62 -9.23 -11.26
CA VAL A 82 -5.34 -8.19 -10.27
C VAL A 82 -6.62 -7.76 -9.55
N VAL A 83 -7.36 -8.71 -8.98
CA VAL A 83 -8.48 -8.38 -8.09
C VAL A 83 -8.44 -9.32 -6.89
N ARG A 84 -7.88 -8.83 -5.78
CA ARG A 84 -8.23 -9.40 -4.47
C ARG A 84 -9.69 -9.02 -4.22
N ARG A 85 -10.57 -10.01 -4.29
CA ARG A 85 -12.00 -9.88 -3.95
C ARG A 85 -12.11 -9.25 -2.55
N GLY A 86 -12.52 -7.99 -2.44
CA GLY A 86 -12.92 -7.45 -1.14
C GLY A 86 -12.89 -5.94 -0.93
N ASP A 87 -12.19 -5.14 -1.73
CA ASP A 87 -12.12 -3.70 -1.45
C ASP A 87 -13.23 -2.95 -2.20
N CYS A 88 -14.36 -2.82 -1.51
CA CYS A 88 -15.45 -1.93 -1.88
C CYS A 88 -14.93 -0.50 -2.11
N ILE A 89 -14.80 -0.07 -3.37
CA ILE A 89 -14.85 1.35 -3.72
C ILE A 89 -15.83 1.52 -4.88
N ARG A 90 -17.10 1.70 -4.55
CA ARG A 90 -17.96 2.60 -5.32
C ARG A 90 -17.84 3.96 -4.63
N TYR A 91 -16.84 4.76 -5.01
CA TYR A 91 -16.80 6.17 -4.62
C TYR A 91 -17.82 6.88 -5.50
N VAL A 92 -19.09 6.89 -5.06
CA VAL A 92 -20.09 7.80 -5.62
C VAL A 92 -19.73 9.20 -5.15
N GLY A 93 -19.01 9.90 -6.02
CA GLY A 93 -18.48 11.24 -5.79
C GLY A 93 -18.58 12.13 -7.03
N ARG A 94 -19.63 11.94 -7.83
CA ARG A 94 -20.44 12.97 -8.51
C ARG A 94 -21.64 12.33 -9.18
#